data_AF-A0A6A6SE32-F1
#
_entry.id   AF-A0A6A6SE32-F1
#
_cell.length_a   1.000
_cell.length_b   1.000
_cell.length_c   1.000
_cell.angle_alpha   90.00
_cell.angle_beta   90.00
_cell.angle_gamma   90.00
#
_symmetry.space_group_name_H-M   'P 1'
#
loop_
_entity.id
_entity.type
_entity.pdbx_description
1 polymer ?
#
loop_
_entity_poly.entity_id
_entity_poly.type
_entity_poly.pdbx_seq_one_letter_code
_entity_poly.pdbx_strand_id
1 'polypeptide(L)'
;MAGKQSYLTELPLDILVLVFPYLDAKSFLALSGTCKAFHQPSLRLDPTYWSHATRSTFRVPNQPLLQHDGVRWQKMYRRMLTQSHVFTWGLNSHRRLGHEEVQEVNSVGHPLRGRRRMFVKQNCSFPKEMDAPGGGFGIISDLQCGGWSTTVLTSSGTLYSAGRINGESNSQSGLTTLQALHFPAGYPASAASYNEPTIAIRQFSAGRSHILGLSDSGRIWSWGDKGKAGCNIKFLTVDINEASPPDTSSASPSLYGQVRQVVAGWNCSSAYVHGTGIVLWSPVRRDDDESDTMLVLNSSEVPRTNYQRPKGAARESDEERSLGEEVGEVKNYIMLEQFLVFVTDIGKVFCCRIGDENKVDDILELKAFQDQDAGPIDVQGSFRRFAVLKNGEVIITQQTYLDACWTARHTNPEQIDISGLTVVPALQDSGVISVAFGDYHFLALHSSGKITSYGTELQCCGALGLGGNGGLSSRLRGISNRGFSQDGQLLPHAYTHGRQVWFRPEQINWIKHLESGGKDPAEANERLGMCNVDRNVQGEVSEWIEQEGREWDKNKGDDGLGAHFALRVSAAGWHSGAVVLVNEELADEKAVYDWQDRSFPRLKLSDGREMPGTVEFDEWREGRPEWNLDVEV
;
A
#
# COMPACT_ATOMS: atom_id res chain seq x y z
N MET A 1 52.99 33.90 3.75
CA MET A 1 52.42 32.58 4.09
C MET A 1 51.41 32.25 3.00
N ALA A 2 51.74 31.32 2.11
CA ALA A 2 50.80 30.84 1.11
C ALA A 2 49.64 30.15 1.85
N GLY A 3 48.41 30.59 1.62
CA GLY A 3 47.22 29.96 2.19
C GLY A 3 47.21 28.49 1.79
N LYS A 4 47.18 27.59 2.78
CA LYS A 4 46.97 26.17 2.55
C LYS A 4 45.68 26.04 1.71
N GLN A 5 45.80 25.53 0.50
CA GLN A 5 44.63 25.12 -0.28
C GLN A 5 44.02 23.92 0.44
N SER A 6 42.91 24.14 1.14
CA SER A 6 42.13 23.06 1.74
C SER A 6 41.43 22.32 0.61
N TYR A 7 41.69 21.02 0.48
CA TYR A 7 41.02 20.21 -0.53
C TYR A 7 39.67 19.72 0.01
N LEU A 8 38.64 19.62 -0.84
CA LEU A 8 37.33 19.10 -0.44
C LEU A 8 37.42 17.69 0.19
N THR A 9 38.41 16.90 -0.22
CA THR A 9 38.71 15.56 0.30
C THR A 9 39.27 15.56 1.72
N GLU A 10 39.69 16.72 2.25
CA GLU A 10 40.16 16.87 3.64
C GLU A 10 39.02 17.19 4.60
N LEU A 11 37.80 17.43 4.08
CA LEU A 11 36.64 17.61 4.93
C LEU A 11 36.27 16.28 5.61
N PRO A 12 35.94 16.31 6.92
CA PRO A 12 35.34 15.19 7.61
C PRO A 12 34.07 14.67 6.92
N LEU A 13 33.83 13.35 7.02
CA LEU A 13 32.72 12.67 6.36
C LEU A 13 31.36 13.23 6.79
N ASP A 14 31.22 13.58 8.06
CA ASP A 14 30.06 14.23 8.67
C ASP A 14 29.71 15.57 8.01
N ILE A 15 30.69 16.34 7.55
CA ILE A 15 30.44 17.57 6.78
C ILE A 15 30.02 17.24 5.36
N LEU A 16 30.69 16.28 4.72
CA LEU A 16 30.39 15.88 3.35
C LEU A 16 28.96 15.32 3.22
N VAL A 17 28.49 14.54 4.21
CA VAL A 17 27.12 14.01 4.29
C VAL A 17 26.06 15.13 4.41
N LEU A 18 26.42 16.31 4.92
CA LEU A 18 25.52 17.47 4.91
C LEU A 18 25.49 18.20 3.57
N VAL A 19 26.56 18.11 2.78
CA VAL A 19 26.68 18.78 1.48
C VAL A 19 26.07 17.95 0.35
N PHE A 20 26.27 16.64 0.35
CA PHE A 20 25.81 15.77 -0.74
C PHE A 20 24.30 15.84 -1.02
N PRO A 21 23.40 15.96 -0.03
CA PRO A 21 21.95 16.09 -0.28
C PRO A 21 21.54 17.27 -1.18
N TYR A 22 22.41 18.28 -1.35
CA TYR A 22 22.18 19.41 -2.25
C TYR A 22 22.59 19.13 -3.71
N LEU A 23 23.25 18.00 -3.98
CA LEU A 23 23.64 17.59 -5.32
C LEU A 23 22.61 16.61 -5.90
N ASP A 24 22.17 16.87 -7.12
CA ASP A 24 21.39 15.89 -7.88
C ASP A 24 22.22 14.62 -8.17
N ALA A 25 21.54 13.49 -8.42
CA ALA A 25 22.20 12.20 -8.62
C ALA A 25 23.28 12.25 -9.72
N LYS A 26 23.05 13.05 -10.77
CA LYS A 26 24.01 13.22 -11.86
C LYS A 26 25.28 13.94 -11.40
N SER A 27 25.15 15.07 -10.70
CA SER A 27 26.30 15.83 -10.21
C SER A 27 27.04 15.08 -9.10
N PHE A 28 26.31 14.37 -8.23
CA PHE A 28 26.91 13.53 -7.19
C PHE A 28 27.73 12.37 -7.78
N LEU A 29 27.21 11.68 -8.80
CA LEU A 29 27.96 10.63 -9.48
C LEU A 29 29.16 11.19 -10.26
N ALA A 30 29.01 12.36 -10.89
CA ALA A 30 30.13 13.05 -11.55
C ALA A 30 31.23 13.42 -10.54
N LEU A 31 30.86 13.97 -9.38
CA LEU A 31 31.78 14.26 -8.27
C LEU A 31 32.48 12.99 -7.77
N SER A 32 31.73 11.92 -7.58
CA SER A 32 32.25 10.59 -7.17
C SER A 32 33.20 9.99 -8.21
N GLY A 33 33.12 10.42 -9.48
CA GLY A 33 34.02 10.03 -10.56
C GLY A 33 35.32 10.85 -10.63
N THR A 34 35.45 11.95 -9.89
CA THR A 34 36.60 12.86 -10.00
C THR A 34 37.87 12.34 -9.32
N CYS A 35 37.75 11.55 -8.25
CA CYS A 35 38.91 11.04 -7.51
C CYS A 35 38.63 9.69 -6.84
N LYS A 36 39.70 8.95 -6.52
CA LYS A 36 39.60 7.62 -5.88
C LYS A 36 38.95 7.66 -4.49
N ALA A 37 39.10 8.76 -3.76
CA ALA A 37 38.53 8.92 -2.43
C ALA A 37 36.99 8.98 -2.49
N PHE A 38 36.42 9.81 -3.36
CA PHE A 38 34.96 9.89 -3.54
C PHE A 38 34.38 8.68 -4.29
N HIS A 39 35.19 7.96 -5.05
CA HIS A 39 34.73 6.74 -5.73
C HIS A 39 34.51 5.54 -4.77
N GLN A 40 34.98 5.64 -3.51
CA GLN A 40 34.82 4.57 -2.53
C GLN A 40 33.33 4.22 -2.33
N PRO A 41 32.99 2.93 -2.19
CA PRO A 41 31.60 2.50 -1.98
C PRO A 41 30.93 3.15 -0.76
N SER A 42 31.67 3.42 0.32
CA SER A 42 31.17 4.08 1.53
C SER A 42 30.58 5.47 1.28
N LEU A 43 31.08 6.18 0.28
CA LEU A 43 30.61 7.51 -0.12
C LEU A 43 29.62 7.40 -1.29
N ARG A 44 30.05 6.75 -2.38
CA ARG A 44 29.26 6.65 -3.61
C ARG A 44 27.94 5.91 -3.42
N LEU A 45 27.88 4.96 -2.49
CA LEU A 45 26.69 4.15 -2.16
C LEU A 45 26.18 4.48 -0.76
N ASP A 46 26.41 5.70 -0.27
CA ASP A 46 25.93 6.14 1.04
C ASP A 46 24.39 5.98 1.13
N PRO A 47 23.88 5.23 2.14
CA PRO A 47 22.44 5.02 2.30
C PRO A 47 21.66 6.30 2.54
N THR A 48 22.25 7.26 3.26
CA THR A 48 21.59 8.52 3.61
C THR A 48 21.35 9.36 2.37
N TYR A 49 22.37 9.50 1.51
CA TYR A 49 22.27 10.19 0.23
C TYR A 49 21.23 9.55 -0.68
N TRP A 50 21.35 8.25 -0.98
CA TRP A 50 20.46 7.60 -1.95
C TRP A 50 19.02 7.50 -1.44
N SER A 51 18.81 7.28 -0.13
CA SER A 51 17.47 7.33 0.45
C SER A 51 16.88 8.73 0.35
N HIS A 52 17.65 9.77 0.67
CA HIS A 52 17.22 11.16 0.54
C HIS A 52 16.92 11.53 -0.92
N ALA A 53 17.82 11.24 -1.84
CA ALA A 53 17.67 11.53 -3.27
C ALA A 53 16.45 10.81 -3.86
N THR A 54 16.24 9.53 -3.54
CA THR A 54 15.06 8.77 -4.00
C THR A 54 13.77 9.42 -3.48
N ARG A 55 13.73 9.80 -2.20
CA ARG A 55 12.55 10.43 -1.61
C ARG A 55 12.27 11.82 -2.18
N SER A 56 13.30 12.64 -2.34
CA SER A 56 13.15 14.01 -2.83
C SER A 56 12.81 14.04 -4.32
N THR A 57 13.43 13.19 -5.13
CA THR A 57 13.17 13.13 -6.58
C THR A 57 11.82 12.49 -6.90
N PHE A 58 11.43 11.44 -6.19
CA PHE A 58 10.25 10.65 -6.54
C PHE A 58 9.07 10.82 -5.58
N ARG A 59 9.15 11.69 -4.57
CA ARG A 59 8.07 11.91 -3.57
C ARG A 59 7.62 10.61 -2.88
N VAL A 60 8.55 9.67 -2.67
CA VAL A 60 8.28 8.37 -2.04
C VAL A 60 8.18 8.56 -0.52
N PRO A 61 7.20 7.95 0.17
CA PRO A 61 7.10 8.02 1.62
C PRO A 61 8.35 7.49 2.32
N ASN A 62 8.57 7.95 3.56
CA ASN A 62 9.60 7.38 4.41
C ASN A 62 9.28 5.89 4.68
N GLN A 63 10.16 4.99 4.26
CA GLN A 63 10.14 3.57 4.64
C GLN A 63 11.30 3.30 5.59
N PRO A 64 11.08 3.35 6.93
CA PRO A 64 12.15 3.22 7.92
C PRO A 64 12.86 1.87 7.84
N LEU A 65 12.12 0.81 7.49
CA LEU A 65 12.61 -0.57 7.46
C LEU A 65 13.68 -0.85 6.38
N LEU A 66 13.90 0.07 5.44
CA LEU A 66 14.88 -0.06 4.36
C LEU A 66 16.02 0.97 4.45
N GLN A 67 16.08 1.77 5.51
CA GLN A 67 16.92 2.98 5.55
C GLN A 67 18.44 2.72 5.46
N HIS A 68 18.91 1.53 5.82
CA HIS A 68 20.34 1.24 5.95
C HIS A 68 21.02 0.65 4.70
N ASP A 69 20.29 0.32 3.63
CA ASP A 69 20.85 -0.35 2.44
C ASP A 69 21.04 0.61 1.24
N GLY A 70 22.19 1.27 1.17
CA GLY A 70 22.46 2.30 0.15
C GLY A 70 22.66 1.77 -1.27
N VAL A 71 23.18 0.55 -1.42
CA VAL A 71 23.30 -0.11 -2.73
C VAL A 71 21.91 -0.34 -3.32
N ARG A 72 21.00 -0.82 -2.47
CA ARG A 72 19.61 -1.05 -2.85
C ARG A 72 18.89 0.25 -3.19
N TRP A 73 19.07 1.31 -2.40
CA TRP A 73 18.48 2.62 -2.70
C TRP A 73 18.95 3.18 -4.06
N GLN A 74 20.25 3.09 -4.38
CA GLN A 74 20.74 3.52 -5.70
C GLN A 74 20.09 2.73 -6.84
N LYS A 75 19.99 1.41 -6.69
CA LYS A 75 19.39 0.54 -7.71
C LYS A 75 17.89 0.82 -7.89
N MET A 76 17.18 1.03 -6.78
CA MET A 76 15.78 1.51 -6.81
C MET A 76 15.66 2.85 -7.51
N TYR A 77 16.52 3.82 -7.18
CA TYR A 77 16.54 5.13 -7.83
C TYR A 77 16.63 5.00 -9.35
N ARG A 78 17.52 4.13 -9.84
CA ARG A 78 17.66 3.86 -11.28
C ARG A 78 16.39 3.26 -11.89
N ARG A 79 15.78 2.24 -11.28
CA ARG A 79 14.55 1.62 -11.81
C ARG A 79 13.36 2.57 -11.78
N MET A 80 13.21 3.37 -10.72
CA MET A 80 12.11 4.33 -10.59
C MET A 80 12.08 5.37 -11.71
N LEU A 81 13.22 5.70 -12.32
CA LEU A 81 13.27 6.65 -13.43
C LEU A 81 12.60 6.13 -14.71
N THR A 82 12.52 4.82 -14.92
CA THR A 82 12.21 4.26 -16.25
C THR A 82 11.19 3.13 -16.26
N GLN A 83 10.87 2.54 -15.11
CA GLN A 83 10.17 1.25 -15.03
C GLN A 83 8.98 1.24 -14.06
N SER A 84 8.35 2.39 -13.76
CA SER A 84 7.22 2.43 -12.82
C SER A 84 5.89 2.16 -13.51
N HIS A 85 5.20 1.09 -13.11
CA HIS A 85 3.90 0.68 -13.62
C HIS A 85 2.86 0.61 -12.50
N VAL A 86 1.58 0.79 -12.84
CA VAL A 86 0.45 0.62 -11.91
C VAL A 86 -0.36 -0.58 -12.34
N PHE A 87 -0.52 -1.54 -11.44
CA PHE A 87 -1.38 -2.69 -11.62
C PHE A 87 -2.59 -2.59 -10.71
N THR A 88 -3.76 -2.96 -11.21
CA THR A 88 -5.03 -2.94 -10.47
C THR A 88 -5.85 -4.19 -10.77
N TRP A 89 -6.57 -4.67 -9.76
CA TRP A 89 -7.41 -5.87 -9.83
C TRP A 89 -8.58 -5.80 -8.84
N GLY A 90 -9.57 -6.66 -9.02
CA GLY A 90 -10.81 -6.71 -8.27
C GLY A 90 -12.03 -6.22 -9.05
N LEU A 91 -12.99 -5.65 -8.33
CA LEU A 91 -14.23 -5.13 -8.91
C LEU A 91 -13.98 -3.90 -9.79
N ASN A 92 -14.29 -3.96 -11.08
CA ASN A 92 -14.14 -2.81 -12.00
C ASN A 92 -15.43 -2.00 -12.22
N SER A 93 -16.39 -2.08 -11.29
CA SER A 93 -17.57 -1.19 -11.34
C SER A 93 -17.13 0.28 -11.35
N HIS A 94 -17.82 1.09 -12.15
CA HIS A 94 -17.48 2.48 -12.43
C HIS A 94 -16.11 2.68 -13.11
N ARG A 95 -15.49 1.63 -13.68
CA ARG A 95 -14.14 1.68 -14.28
C ARG A 95 -13.05 2.09 -13.28
N ARG A 96 -13.21 1.72 -12.00
CA ARG A 96 -12.31 2.12 -10.91
C ARG A 96 -10.90 1.54 -10.99
N LEU A 97 -10.69 0.49 -11.78
CA LEU A 97 -9.36 -0.08 -12.00
C LEU A 97 -8.54 0.73 -13.00
N GLY A 98 -9.17 1.65 -13.75
CA GLY A 98 -8.50 2.50 -14.72
C GLY A 98 -8.06 1.77 -15.99
N HIS A 99 -8.58 0.56 -16.25
CA HIS A 99 -8.43 -0.13 -17.53
C HIS A 99 -9.77 -0.70 -18.03
N GLU A 100 -9.89 -0.83 -19.35
CA GLU A 100 -11.02 -1.52 -19.97
C GLU A 100 -10.78 -3.04 -19.97
N GLU A 101 -11.71 -3.81 -19.41
CA GLU A 101 -11.69 -5.27 -19.54
C GLU A 101 -12.24 -5.65 -20.92
N VAL A 102 -11.37 -6.03 -21.84
CA VAL A 102 -11.74 -6.71 -23.09
C VAL A 102 -11.80 -8.20 -22.76
N GLN A 103 -12.99 -8.78 -22.70
CA GLN A 103 -13.11 -10.24 -22.63
C GLN A 103 -12.86 -10.84 -24.02
N GLU A 104 -11.85 -11.70 -24.13
CA GLU A 104 -11.79 -12.71 -25.18
C GLU A 104 -12.93 -13.70 -24.97
N VAL A 105 -14.04 -13.49 -25.67
CA VAL A 105 -15.12 -14.47 -25.70
C VAL A 105 -14.69 -15.64 -26.59
N ASN A 106 -13.97 -16.61 -26.03
CA ASN A 106 -13.86 -17.94 -26.64
C ASN A 106 -15.21 -18.65 -26.49
N SER A 107 -16.19 -18.24 -27.29
CA SER A 107 -17.45 -18.96 -27.49
C SER A 107 -17.16 -20.23 -28.26
N VAL A 108 -16.78 -21.29 -27.56
CA VAL A 108 -16.84 -22.64 -28.14
C VAL A 108 -18.32 -23.03 -28.19
N GLY A 109 -18.93 -22.82 -29.36
CA GLY A 109 -20.12 -23.50 -29.89
C GLY A 109 -21.36 -23.66 -29.00
N HIS A 110 -22.41 -22.90 -29.28
CA HIS A 110 -23.75 -23.42 -29.62
C HIS A 110 -24.74 -22.26 -29.91
N PRO A 111 -25.44 -22.24 -31.05
CA PRO A 111 -26.41 -21.19 -31.35
C PRO A 111 -27.74 -21.54 -30.69
N LEU A 112 -28.03 -21.00 -29.50
CA LEU A 112 -29.37 -21.04 -28.93
C LEU A 112 -29.98 -19.64 -28.82
N ARG A 113 -31.15 -19.54 -29.46
CA ARG A 113 -32.04 -18.38 -29.51
C ARG A 113 -32.40 -17.88 -28.11
N GLY A 114 -32.11 -16.61 -27.85
CA GLY A 114 -32.63 -15.87 -26.70
C GLY A 114 -31.61 -14.87 -26.20
N ARG A 115 -31.59 -13.65 -26.77
CA ARG A 115 -30.80 -12.52 -26.26
C ARG A 115 -31.33 -12.08 -24.89
N ARG A 116 -30.95 -12.78 -23.82
CA ARG A 116 -30.73 -12.12 -22.53
C ARG A 116 -29.39 -11.40 -22.65
N ARG A 117 -29.38 -10.07 -22.50
CA ARG A 117 -28.13 -9.34 -22.25
C ARG A 117 -27.56 -9.91 -20.95
N MET A 118 -26.63 -10.85 -21.02
CA MET A 118 -25.84 -11.22 -19.86
C MET A 118 -25.05 -9.97 -19.47
N PHE A 119 -25.30 -9.43 -18.28
CA PHE A 119 -24.45 -8.43 -17.67
C PHE A 119 -23.11 -9.11 -17.40
N VAL A 120 -22.16 -8.93 -18.32
CA VAL A 120 -20.80 -9.46 -18.17
C VAL A 120 -20.17 -8.74 -16.97
N LYS A 121 -19.80 -9.51 -15.93
CA LYS A 121 -19.08 -8.98 -14.76
C LYS A 121 -17.77 -8.36 -15.27
N GLN A 122 -17.62 -7.04 -15.07
CA GLN A 122 -16.39 -6.29 -15.34
C GLN A 122 -15.43 -6.48 -14.14
N ASN A 123 -14.94 -7.69 -13.89
CA ASN A 123 -14.11 -8.00 -12.73
C ASN A 123 -12.76 -8.50 -13.22
N CYS A 124 -11.67 -8.03 -12.61
CA CYS A 124 -10.33 -8.40 -12.99
C CYS A 124 -9.70 -9.25 -11.87
N SER A 125 -9.59 -10.56 -12.05
CA SER A 125 -9.08 -11.46 -11.00
C SER A 125 -7.57 -11.65 -10.96
N PHE A 126 -6.87 -11.23 -12.01
CA PHE A 126 -5.42 -11.14 -12.03
C PHE A 126 -5.00 -9.67 -12.08
N PRO A 127 -3.84 -9.29 -11.52
CA PRO A 127 -3.27 -7.97 -11.72
C PRO A 127 -3.21 -7.61 -13.20
N LYS A 128 -3.76 -6.46 -13.56
CA LYS A 128 -3.67 -5.91 -14.91
C LYS A 128 -3.17 -4.48 -14.84
N GLU A 129 -2.31 -4.12 -15.78
CA GLU A 129 -1.77 -2.77 -15.87
C GLU A 129 -2.89 -1.75 -16.17
N MET A 130 -2.84 -0.61 -15.50
CA MET A 130 -3.76 0.51 -15.69
C MET A 130 -3.48 1.21 -17.03
N ASP A 131 -4.54 1.61 -17.74
CA ASP A 131 -4.39 2.35 -18.99
C ASP A 131 -3.85 3.76 -18.67
N ALA A 132 -2.61 4.03 -19.09
CA ALA A 132 -1.96 5.31 -18.84
C ALA A 132 -2.66 6.46 -19.61
N PRO A 133 -2.63 7.70 -19.07
CA PRO A 133 -3.16 8.85 -19.78
C PRO A 133 -2.34 9.13 -21.05
N GLY A 134 -2.90 9.89 -21.99
CA GLY A 134 -2.16 10.29 -23.21
C GLY A 134 -0.86 11.01 -22.86
N GLY A 135 0.28 10.38 -23.17
CA GLY A 135 1.62 10.85 -22.78
C GLY A 135 2.31 10.03 -21.66
N GLY A 136 1.63 9.05 -21.07
CA GLY A 136 2.14 8.24 -19.97
C GLY A 136 2.00 8.92 -18.60
N PHE A 137 2.15 8.16 -17.52
CA PHE A 137 2.20 8.72 -16.16
C PHE A 137 3.52 9.45 -15.85
N GLY A 138 4.58 9.20 -16.62
CA GLY A 138 5.94 9.50 -16.19
C GLY A 138 6.31 8.64 -14.98
N ILE A 139 6.95 9.23 -13.98
CA ILE A 139 7.35 8.50 -12.77
C ILE A 139 6.21 8.51 -11.77
N ILE A 140 5.85 7.33 -11.27
CA ILE A 140 4.78 7.13 -10.30
C ILE A 140 5.34 7.14 -8.88
N SER A 141 4.81 8.02 -8.04
CA SER A 141 5.23 8.21 -6.65
C SER A 141 4.42 7.38 -5.67
N ASP A 142 3.10 7.34 -5.89
CA ASP A 142 2.15 6.76 -4.95
C ASP A 142 0.85 6.32 -5.66
N LEU A 143 0.14 5.35 -5.06
CA LEU A 143 -1.14 4.81 -5.46
C LEU A 143 -1.99 4.57 -4.20
N GLN A 144 -3.24 5.06 -4.21
CA GLN A 144 -4.21 4.73 -3.17
C GLN A 144 -5.59 4.41 -3.76
N CYS A 145 -6.20 3.35 -3.24
CA CYS A 145 -7.58 2.97 -3.51
C CYS A 145 -8.50 3.72 -2.52
N GLY A 146 -9.57 4.33 -3.05
CA GLY A 146 -10.71 4.79 -2.26
C GLY A 146 -11.88 3.82 -2.37
N GLY A 147 -13.04 4.13 -1.78
CA GLY A 147 -14.19 3.20 -1.79
C GLY A 147 -14.69 2.80 -3.19
N TRP A 148 -14.62 3.73 -4.16
CA TRP A 148 -15.07 3.52 -5.55
C TRP A 148 -14.09 4.08 -6.61
N SER A 149 -12.88 4.43 -6.19
CA SER A 149 -11.87 5.06 -7.04
C SER A 149 -10.48 4.48 -6.79
N THR A 150 -9.59 4.71 -7.73
CA THR A 150 -8.16 4.49 -7.59
C THR A 150 -7.45 5.74 -8.05
N THR A 151 -6.53 6.25 -7.26
CA THR A 151 -5.82 7.50 -7.53
C THR A 151 -4.32 7.28 -7.53
N VAL A 152 -3.65 7.81 -8.54
CA VAL A 152 -2.20 7.74 -8.77
C VAL A 152 -1.61 9.13 -8.58
N LEU A 153 -0.51 9.23 -7.83
CA LEU A 153 0.32 10.43 -7.72
C LEU A 153 1.59 10.25 -8.55
N THR A 154 1.87 11.23 -9.39
CA THR A 154 3.13 11.30 -10.17
C THR A 154 4.19 12.10 -9.43
N SER A 155 5.47 11.95 -9.82
CA SER A 155 6.58 12.74 -9.28
C SER A 155 6.46 14.25 -9.54
N SER A 156 5.67 14.65 -10.55
CA SER A 156 5.34 16.06 -10.82
C SER A 156 4.32 16.65 -9.85
N GLY A 157 3.77 15.85 -8.93
CA GLY A 157 2.73 16.26 -7.99
C GLY A 157 1.33 16.30 -8.60
N THR A 158 1.10 15.57 -9.69
CA THR A 158 -0.22 15.48 -10.35
C THR A 158 -0.96 14.24 -9.86
N LEU A 159 -2.25 14.41 -9.53
CA LEU A 159 -3.14 13.30 -9.16
C LEU A 159 -4.01 12.89 -10.35
N TYR A 160 -3.97 11.62 -10.72
CA TYR A 160 -4.87 11.01 -11.70
C TYR A 160 -5.83 10.06 -10.99
N SER A 161 -7.13 10.19 -11.22
CA SER A 161 -8.14 9.34 -10.58
C SER A 161 -8.97 8.58 -11.61
N ALA A 162 -9.10 7.28 -11.39
CA ALA A 162 -10.06 6.39 -12.04
C ALA A 162 -11.26 6.14 -11.14
N GLY A 163 -12.39 5.74 -11.72
CA GLY A 163 -13.61 5.42 -10.97
C GLY A 163 -14.44 6.65 -10.56
N ARG A 164 -15.12 6.53 -9.42
CA ARG A 164 -15.86 7.63 -8.78
C ARG A 164 -15.26 7.88 -7.39
N ILE A 165 -14.88 9.13 -7.13
CA ILE A 165 -14.38 9.52 -5.80
C ILE A 165 -15.48 9.28 -4.76
N ASN A 166 -16.66 9.87 -4.99
CA ASN A 166 -17.85 9.62 -4.19
C ASN A 166 -18.83 8.70 -4.92
N GLY A 167 -18.85 7.42 -4.55
CA GLY A 167 -19.79 6.44 -5.11
C GLY A 167 -21.25 6.60 -4.64
N GLU A 168 -21.50 7.40 -3.60
CA GLU A 168 -22.85 7.70 -3.10
C GLU A 168 -23.53 8.82 -3.90
N SER A 169 -22.77 9.54 -4.74
CA SER A 169 -23.32 10.61 -5.58
C SER A 169 -24.02 10.04 -6.81
N ASN A 170 -25.23 10.56 -7.09
CA ASN A 170 -26.00 10.26 -8.30
C ASN A 170 -25.44 10.94 -9.56
N SER A 171 -24.30 11.64 -9.47
CA SER A 171 -23.66 12.33 -10.60
C SER A 171 -23.43 11.37 -11.77
N GLN A 172 -23.97 11.72 -12.94
CA GLN A 172 -23.75 11.01 -14.21
C GLN A 172 -22.46 11.47 -14.90
N SER A 173 -21.46 11.95 -14.13
CA SER A 173 -20.16 12.30 -14.69
C SER A 173 -19.62 11.11 -15.49
N GLY A 174 -19.26 11.39 -16.74
CA GLY A 174 -19.08 10.40 -17.80
C GLY A 174 -18.14 9.25 -17.41
N LEU A 175 -18.27 8.14 -18.13
CA LEU A 175 -17.43 6.93 -18.02
C LEU A 175 -15.97 7.17 -18.47
N THR A 176 -15.40 8.35 -18.19
CA THR A 176 -13.97 8.60 -18.40
C THR A 176 -13.18 7.69 -17.48
N THR A 177 -12.30 6.88 -18.08
CA THR A 177 -11.57 5.80 -17.41
C THR A 177 -10.58 6.35 -16.39
N LEU A 178 -9.84 7.41 -16.75
CA LEU A 178 -8.82 8.04 -15.92
C LEU A 178 -8.77 9.54 -16.23
N GLN A 179 -8.68 10.40 -15.21
CA GLN A 179 -8.66 11.85 -15.37
C GLN A 179 -7.74 12.51 -14.34
N ALA A 180 -6.99 13.53 -14.76
CA ALA A 180 -6.24 14.38 -13.84
C ALA A 180 -7.20 15.23 -12.98
N LEU A 181 -7.01 15.21 -11.66
CA LEU A 181 -7.71 16.11 -10.77
C LEU A 181 -7.23 17.53 -11.03
N HIS A 182 -8.18 18.46 -11.15
CA HIS A 182 -7.87 19.84 -11.48
C HIS A 182 -8.14 20.78 -10.30
N PHE A 183 -7.58 21.97 -10.43
CA PHE A 183 -7.69 23.07 -9.47
C PHE A 183 -8.70 24.12 -9.98
N PRO A 184 -9.13 25.07 -9.12
CA PRO A 184 -10.03 26.16 -9.52
C PRO A 184 -9.46 27.03 -10.64
N ALA A 185 -10.34 27.79 -11.29
CA ALA A 185 -9.92 28.74 -12.31
C ALA A 185 -8.91 29.75 -11.74
N GLY A 186 -7.80 29.96 -12.45
CA GLY A 186 -6.68 30.81 -11.99
C GLY A 186 -5.40 30.02 -11.67
N TYR A 187 -5.52 28.71 -11.42
CA TYR A 187 -4.37 27.81 -11.35
C TYR A 187 -4.07 27.20 -12.74
N PRO A 188 -2.80 26.92 -13.07
CA PRO A 188 -2.42 26.37 -14.37
C PRO A 188 -3.01 24.97 -14.60
N ALA A 189 -3.55 24.73 -15.80
CA ALA A 189 -4.35 23.56 -16.13
C ALA A 189 -3.57 22.27 -16.50
N SER A 190 -2.25 22.32 -16.74
CA SER A 190 -1.53 21.12 -17.23
C SER A 190 -0.03 21.04 -16.90
N ALA A 191 0.36 19.85 -16.42
CA ALA A 191 1.60 19.09 -16.63
C ALA A 191 3.00 19.69 -16.29
N ALA A 192 3.15 21.00 -16.13
CA ALA A 192 4.42 21.62 -15.74
C ALA A 192 4.51 21.93 -14.23
N SER A 193 3.76 21.20 -13.40
CA SER A 193 3.54 21.48 -11.97
C SER A 193 4.77 21.37 -11.07
N TYR A 194 5.95 20.97 -11.55
CA TYR A 194 7.18 21.00 -10.75
C TYR A 194 7.49 22.39 -10.16
N ASN A 195 6.99 23.45 -10.79
CA ASN A 195 7.34 24.83 -10.44
C ASN A 195 6.25 25.60 -9.68
N GLU A 196 5.09 25.01 -9.37
CA GLU A 196 4.03 25.68 -8.61
C GLU A 196 3.76 24.97 -7.28
N PRO A 197 4.45 25.36 -6.18
CA PRO A 197 4.36 24.68 -4.89
C PRO A 197 2.96 24.64 -4.31
N THR A 198 2.07 25.56 -4.70
CA THR A 198 0.70 25.63 -4.18
C THR A 198 -0.20 24.50 -4.68
N ILE A 199 0.10 23.90 -5.84
CA ILE A 199 -0.70 22.83 -6.45
C ILE A 199 0.06 21.51 -6.65
N ALA A 200 1.40 21.54 -6.56
CA ALA A 200 2.23 20.34 -6.63
C ALA A 200 2.00 19.48 -5.39
N ILE A 201 1.28 18.35 -5.53
CA ILE A 201 0.94 17.47 -4.42
C ILE A 201 2.16 16.63 -4.03
N ARG A 202 2.56 16.68 -2.76
CA ARG A 202 3.65 15.87 -2.21
C ARG A 202 3.20 14.60 -1.50
N GLN A 203 1.97 14.62 -0.97
CA GLN A 203 1.36 13.49 -0.30
C GLN A 203 -0.15 13.60 -0.47
N PHE A 204 -0.84 12.47 -0.57
CA PHE A 204 -2.29 12.47 -0.59
C PHE A 204 -2.84 11.31 0.24
N SER A 205 -4.15 11.35 0.50
CA SER A 205 -4.88 10.25 1.10
C SER A 205 -6.25 10.12 0.45
N ALA A 206 -6.62 8.90 0.06
CA ALA A 206 -7.93 8.58 -0.49
C ALA A 206 -8.80 7.89 0.58
N GLY A 207 -9.90 8.53 0.95
CA GLY A 207 -10.88 8.00 1.89
C GLY A 207 -11.97 7.20 1.18
N ARG A 208 -13.09 7.00 1.87
CA ARG A 208 -14.25 6.32 1.27
C ARG A 208 -14.84 7.09 0.09
N SER A 209 -15.01 8.40 0.25
CA SER A 209 -15.79 9.26 -0.65
C SER A 209 -15.14 10.61 -0.97
N HIS A 210 -13.88 10.81 -0.60
CA HIS A 210 -13.13 12.04 -0.85
C HIS A 210 -11.62 11.77 -0.91
N ILE A 211 -10.86 12.70 -1.48
CA ILE A 211 -9.40 12.68 -1.56
C ILE A 211 -8.88 13.95 -0.91
N LEU A 212 -7.87 13.82 -0.05
CA LEU A 212 -7.08 14.94 0.48
C LEU A 212 -5.70 14.93 -0.16
N GLY A 213 -5.23 16.10 -0.60
CA GLY A 213 -3.87 16.31 -1.10
C GLY A 213 -3.16 17.36 -0.26
N LEU A 214 -1.88 17.14 0.02
CA LEU A 214 -1.01 18.09 0.68
C LEU A 214 -0.01 18.61 -0.36
N SER A 215 -0.01 19.92 -0.60
CA SER A 215 0.91 20.55 -1.56
C SER A 215 2.32 20.76 -0.99
N ASP A 216 3.28 21.07 -1.85
CA ASP A 216 4.64 21.47 -1.46
C ASP A 216 4.66 22.76 -0.61
N SER A 217 3.73 23.69 -0.84
CA SER A 217 3.57 24.89 0.00
C SER A 217 2.90 24.60 1.35
N GLY A 218 2.36 23.40 1.56
CA GLY A 218 1.64 23.04 2.79
C GLY A 218 0.13 23.29 2.76
N ARG A 219 -0.46 23.61 1.59
CA ARG A 219 -1.92 23.70 1.43
C ARG A 219 -2.55 22.32 1.46
N ILE A 220 -3.73 22.25 2.07
CA ILE A 220 -4.58 21.06 2.06
C ILE A 220 -5.62 21.26 0.97
N TRP A 221 -5.60 20.40 -0.04
CA TRP A 221 -6.61 20.32 -1.08
C TRP A 221 -7.57 19.17 -0.83
N SER A 222 -8.85 19.35 -1.18
CA SER A 222 -9.87 18.31 -1.08
C SER A 222 -10.65 18.16 -2.39
N TRP A 223 -10.90 16.92 -2.80
CA TRP A 223 -11.75 16.56 -3.94
C TRP A 223 -12.83 15.57 -3.52
N GLY A 224 -14.10 15.87 -3.85
CA GLY A 224 -15.23 14.96 -3.65
C GLY A 224 -15.81 14.39 -4.95
N ASP A 225 -15.46 14.97 -6.10
CA ASP A 225 -15.86 14.53 -7.44
C ASP A 225 -14.68 14.73 -8.38
N LYS A 226 -14.44 13.76 -9.28
CA LYS A 226 -13.35 13.83 -10.27
C LYS A 226 -13.56 14.93 -11.31
N GLY A 227 -14.81 15.34 -11.53
CA GLY A 227 -15.20 16.34 -12.51
C GLY A 227 -15.32 17.76 -11.96
N LYS A 228 -15.09 17.96 -10.66
CA LYS A 228 -15.08 19.28 -10.01
C LYS A 228 -13.68 19.68 -9.60
N ALA A 229 -13.44 20.98 -9.50
CA ALA A 229 -12.16 21.49 -9.02
C ALA A 229 -11.96 21.15 -7.53
N GLY A 230 -10.71 20.95 -7.13
CA GLY A 230 -10.34 20.81 -5.73
C GLY A 230 -10.56 22.11 -4.95
N CYS A 231 -10.78 22.01 -3.64
CA CYS A 231 -10.86 23.16 -2.72
C CYS A 231 -9.70 23.20 -1.72
N ASN A 232 -9.14 24.38 -1.52
CA ASN A 232 -8.16 24.61 -0.46
C ASN A 232 -8.88 24.68 0.89
N ILE A 233 -8.41 23.93 1.88
CA ILE A 233 -9.00 23.86 3.22
C ILE A 233 -8.27 24.81 4.14
N LYS A 234 -9.02 25.70 4.79
CA LYS A 234 -8.57 26.53 5.91
C LYS A 234 -9.47 26.30 7.11
N PHE A 235 -8.94 26.51 8.30
CA PHE A 235 -9.70 26.39 9.54
C PHE A 235 -9.99 27.76 10.14
N LEU A 236 -11.12 27.89 10.82
CA LEU A 236 -11.44 29.09 11.59
C LEU A 236 -10.59 29.20 12.86
N THR A 237 -10.31 28.06 13.50
CA THR A 237 -9.69 27.99 14.84
C THR A 237 -8.25 27.50 14.84
N VAL A 238 -7.75 26.98 13.71
CA VAL A 238 -6.40 26.43 13.59
C VAL A 238 -5.60 27.23 12.57
N ASP A 239 -4.48 27.80 13.01
CA ASP A 239 -3.58 28.55 12.15
C ASP A 239 -2.71 27.60 11.31
N ILE A 240 -2.88 27.66 9.99
CA ILE A 240 -2.01 26.96 9.04
C ILE A 240 -1.01 27.93 8.44
N ASN A 241 0.27 27.58 8.53
CA ASN A 241 1.37 28.32 7.91
C ASN A 241 1.83 27.60 6.64
N GLU A 242 1.80 28.32 5.51
CA GLU A 242 2.39 27.85 4.27
C GLU A 242 3.92 28.01 4.30
N ALA A 243 4.65 27.07 3.70
CA ALA A 243 6.10 27.16 3.56
C ALA A 243 6.45 28.34 2.65
N SER A 244 7.28 29.25 3.15
CA SER A 244 7.80 30.37 2.36
C SER A 244 8.77 29.85 1.29
N PRO A 245 8.86 30.51 0.11
CA PRO A 245 9.94 30.25 -0.83
C PRO A 245 11.31 30.41 -0.15
N PRO A 246 12.35 29.68 -0.59
CA PRO A 246 13.67 29.66 0.05
C PRO A 246 14.40 31.03 0.12
N ASP A 247 13.85 32.10 -0.46
CA ASP A 247 14.52 33.40 -0.60
C ASP A 247 14.21 34.43 0.50
N THR A 248 13.36 34.14 1.49
CA THR A 248 13.04 35.12 2.55
C THR A 248 13.16 34.55 3.97
N SER A 249 14.36 34.76 4.54
CA SER A 249 14.69 34.98 5.97
C SER A 249 15.74 34.04 6.57
N SER A 250 16.67 34.64 7.31
CA SER A 250 17.83 34.04 7.99
C SER A 250 17.53 33.49 9.39
N ALA A 251 16.25 33.34 9.74
CA ALA A 251 15.81 32.65 10.94
C ALA A 251 15.25 31.29 10.54
N SER A 252 15.66 30.22 11.22
CA SER A 252 15.05 28.90 11.03
C SER A 252 13.52 29.03 11.17
N PRO A 253 12.73 28.82 10.11
CA PRO A 253 11.30 29.08 10.15
C PRO A 253 10.66 28.18 11.20
N SER A 254 9.81 28.76 12.04
CA SER A 254 9.04 27.98 13.01
C SER A 254 8.23 26.92 12.26
N LEU A 255 8.36 25.66 12.67
CA LEU A 255 7.55 24.57 12.12
C LEU A 255 6.08 24.70 12.55
N TYR A 256 5.77 25.51 13.56
CA TYR A 256 4.41 25.69 14.07
C TYR A 256 3.44 26.07 12.94
N GLY A 257 2.27 25.42 12.90
CA GLY A 257 1.24 25.63 11.87
C GLY A 257 1.53 24.95 10.54
N GLN A 258 2.71 24.35 10.32
CA GLN A 258 2.98 23.61 9.09
C GLN A 258 2.28 22.25 9.11
N VAL A 259 1.60 21.91 8.01
CA VAL A 259 0.93 20.62 7.86
C VAL A 259 1.96 19.55 7.50
N ARG A 260 2.07 18.50 8.34
CA ARG A 260 3.00 17.38 8.11
C ARG A 260 2.40 16.32 7.20
N GLN A 261 1.15 15.94 7.46
CA GLN A 261 0.48 14.80 6.86
C GLN A 261 -1.03 15.05 6.78
N VAL A 262 -1.68 14.52 5.74
CA VAL A 262 -3.14 14.43 5.62
C VAL A 262 -3.59 12.97 5.59
N VAL A 263 -4.73 12.66 6.21
CA VAL A 263 -5.36 11.32 6.17
C VAL A 263 -6.86 11.46 5.98
N ALA A 264 -7.36 10.85 4.91
CA ALA A 264 -8.76 10.78 4.54
C ALA A 264 -9.34 9.46 5.10
N GLY A 265 -10.19 9.55 6.11
CA GLY A 265 -10.86 8.41 6.73
C GLY A 265 -12.15 7.99 6.03
N TRP A 266 -12.92 7.15 6.72
CA TRP A 266 -14.19 6.64 6.20
C TRP A 266 -15.23 7.75 5.99
N ASN A 267 -15.50 8.52 7.05
CA ASN A 267 -16.43 9.66 7.03
C ASN A 267 -15.83 10.92 7.69
N CYS A 268 -14.50 10.94 7.86
CA CYS A 268 -13.78 12.00 8.55
C CYS A 268 -12.52 12.35 7.75
N SER A 269 -12.12 13.61 7.79
CA SER A 269 -10.87 14.12 7.23
C SER A 269 -9.95 14.53 8.37
N SER A 270 -8.64 14.42 8.17
CA SER A 270 -7.67 14.79 9.19
C SER A 270 -6.36 15.32 8.63
N ALA A 271 -5.65 16.08 9.45
CA ALA A 271 -4.31 16.56 9.19
C ALA A 271 -3.52 16.60 10.49
N TYR A 272 -2.23 16.26 10.41
CA TYR A 272 -1.28 16.54 11.48
C TYR A 272 -0.66 17.91 11.25
N VAL A 273 -0.89 18.84 12.17
CA VAL A 273 -0.38 20.21 12.13
C VAL A 273 0.66 20.36 13.24
N HIS A 274 1.86 20.82 12.87
CA HIS A 274 2.93 21.01 13.83
C HIS A 274 2.53 22.04 14.90
N GLY A 275 2.61 21.65 16.18
CA GLY A 275 2.27 22.49 17.33
C GLY A 275 0.82 22.37 17.80
N THR A 276 -0.08 21.92 16.93
CA THR A 276 -1.50 21.66 17.25
C THR A 276 -1.77 20.17 17.44
N GLY A 277 -1.06 19.29 16.72
CA GLY A 277 -1.30 17.84 16.73
C GLY A 277 -2.25 17.41 15.62
N ILE A 278 -3.04 16.37 15.86
CA ILE A 278 -3.99 15.85 14.86
C ILE A 278 -5.29 16.67 14.93
N VAL A 279 -5.72 17.20 13.79
CA VAL A 279 -6.96 17.97 13.63
C VAL A 279 -7.93 17.17 12.77
N LEU A 280 -9.18 17.05 13.22
CA LEU A 280 -10.26 16.32 12.56
C LEU A 280 -11.35 17.26 12.06
N TRP A 281 -11.92 16.98 10.90
CA TRP A 281 -13.08 17.69 10.37
C TRP A 281 -13.92 16.80 9.44
N SER A 282 -15.15 17.24 9.14
CA SER A 282 -16.04 16.52 8.23
C SER A 282 -15.61 16.72 6.77
N PRO A 283 -15.68 15.67 5.91
CA PRO A 283 -15.36 15.79 4.50
C PRO A 283 -16.16 16.91 3.82
N VAL A 284 -15.45 17.81 3.16
CA VAL A 284 -16.05 18.98 2.50
C VAL A 284 -16.68 18.56 1.18
N ARG A 285 -17.92 19.02 0.94
CA ARG A 285 -18.62 18.89 -0.34
C ARG A 285 -18.80 20.27 -0.95
N ARG A 286 -18.49 20.40 -2.24
CA ARG A 286 -18.64 21.64 -3.01
C ARG A 286 -19.88 21.57 -3.88
N ASP A 287 -20.67 22.63 -3.86
CA ASP A 287 -21.81 22.80 -4.75
C ASP A 287 -21.42 23.56 -6.04
N ASP A 288 -20.63 24.63 -5.94
CA ASP A 288 -20.07 25.40 -7.06
C ASP A 288 -18.53 25.29 -7.18
N ASP A 289 -17.97 25.75 -8.31
CA ASP A 289 -16.53 25.79 -8.59
C ASP A 289 -15.93 27.22 -8.49
N GLU A 290 -16.68 28.20 -7.95
CA GLU A 290 -16.28 29.62 -7.96
C GLU A 290 -15.29 29.96 -6.84
N SER A 291 -15.54 29.48 -5.61
CA SER A 291 -14.64 29.74 -4.48
C SER A 291 -13.49 28.75 -4.46
N ASP A 292 -12.24 29.21 -4.49
CA ASP A 292 -11.05 28.35 -4.44
C ASP A 292 -10.78 27.77 -3.03
N THR A 293 -11.36 28.37 -1.99
CA THR A 293 -11.09 28.10 -0.59
C THR A 293 -12.37 27.75 0.17
N MET A 294 -12.29 26.72 1.03
CA MET A 294 -13.32 26.37 2.00
C MET A 294 -12.81 26.67 3.41
N LEU A 295 -13.59 27.43 4.18
CA LEU A 295 -13.35 27.67 5.60
C LEU A 295 -14.12 26.63 6.43
N VAL A 296 -13.40 25.72 7.06
CA VAL A 296 -13.94 24.75 8.00
C VAL A 296 -14.24 25.45 9.32
N LEU A 297 -15.53 25.52 9.65
CA LEU A 297 -16.03 26.17 10.86
C LEU A 297 -15.86 25.31 12.12
N ASN A 298 -16.04 23.99 11.97
CA ASN A 298 -15.97 23.02 13.06
C ASN A 298 -14.82 22.05 12.81
N SER A 299 -13.77 22.16 13.62
CA SER A 299 -12.68 21.20 13.67
C SER A 299 -12.42 20.78 15.12
N SER A 300 -12.04 19.53 15.33
CA SER A 300 -11.66 19.00 16.65
C SER A 300 -10.19 18.65 16.67
N GLU A 301 -9.48 19.11 17.69
CA GLU A 301 -8.11 18.69 17.97
C GLU A 301 -8.13 17.39 18.78
N VAL A 302 -7.26 16.45 18.44
CA VAL A 302 -7.08 15.23 19.21
C VAL A 302 -6.19 15.56 20.40
N PRO A 303 -6.67 15.38 21.64
CA PRO A 303 -5.94 15.80 22.82
C PRO A 303 -4.58 15.11 22.90
N ARG A 304 -3.57 15.83 23.41
CA ARG A 304 -2.23 15.28 23.73
C ARG A 304 -1.42 14.77 22.54
N THR A 305 -1.78 15.15 21.32
CA THR A 305 -1.07 14.79 20.08
C THR A 305 -0.17 15.91 19.54
N ASN A 306 -0.06 17.03 20.26
CA ASN A 306 0.67 18.22 19.85
C ASN A 306 2.18 18.19 20.19
N TYR A 307 2.62 17.22 21.00
CA TYR A 307 4.00 17.13 21.47
C TYR A 307 5.01 16.90 20.34
N GLN A 308 6.16 17.58 20.45
CA GLN A 308 7.29 17.43 19.54
C GLN A 308 8.59 17.40 20.32
N ARG A 309 9.50 16.50 19.91
CA ARG A 309 10.84 16.46 20.49
C ARG A 309 11.59 17.75 20.15
N PRO A 310 12.21 18.43 21.13
CA PRO A 310 13.02 19.62 20.88
C PRO A 310 14.19 19.27 19.96
N LYS A 311 14.50 20.16 19.00
CA LYS A 311 15.71 20.08 18.18
C LYS A 311 16.73 21.10 18.65
N GLY A 312 17.98 20.67 18.87
CA GLY A 312 19.08 21.55 19.27
C GLY A 312 19.03 21.95 20.74
N ALA A 313 19.31 23.23 21.05
CA ALA A 313 19.43 23.74 22.42
C ALA A 313 18.09 24.19 23.06
N ALA A 314 16.95 23.87 22.45
CA ALA A 314 15.63 24.21 22.98
C ALA A 314 15.36 23.42 24.27
N ARG A 315 14.93 24.13 25.33
CA ARG A 315 14.56 23.53 26.61
C ARG A 315 13.07 23.20 26.61
N GLU A 316 12.74 21.99 27.06
CA GLU A 316 11.35 21.59 27.33
C GLU A 316 10.91 22.13 28.69
N SER A 317 9.65 22.56 28.76
CA SER A 317 8.93 22.72 30.02
C SER A 317 8.72 21.37 30.71
N ASP A 318 8.42 21.39 32.01
CA ASP A 318 8.14 20.17 32.77
C ASP A 318 6.88 19.45 32.24
N GLU A 319 5.89 20.20 31.75
CA GLU A 319 4.67 19.66 31.11
C GLU A 319 4.99 18.95 29.79
N GLU A 320 5.80 19.57 28.92
CA GLU A 320 6.24 18.95 27.66
C GLU A 320 7.07 17.70 27.92
N ARG A 321 7.96 17.72 28.91
CA ARG A 321 8.73 16.53 29.30
C ARG A 321 7.81 15.40 29.75
N SER A 322 6.85 15.70 30.64
CA SER A 322 5.88 14.70 31.11
C SER A 322 5.05 14.12 29.96
N LEU A 323 4.59 14.97 29.03
CA LEU A 323 3.84 14.51 27.86
C LEU A 323 4.70 13.68 26.91
N GLY A 324 5.97 14.05 26.74
CA GLY A 324 6.95 13.31 25.95
C GLY A 324 7.35 11.96 26.54
N GLU A 325 7.27 11.80 27.85
CA GLU A 325 7.49 10.53 28.56
C GLU A 325 6.24 9.64 28.54
N GLU A 326 5.05 10.23 28.69
CA GLU A 326 3.80 9.48 28.76
C GLU A 326 3.27 9.05 27.39
N VAL A 327 3.25 9.97 26.42
CA VAL A 327 2.68 9.78 25.08
C VAL A 327 3.77 9.74 24.02
N GLY A 328 4.67 10.73 24.01
CA GLY A 328 5.70 10.88 22.98
C GLY A 328 5.20 11.61 21.71
N GLU A 329 6.08 11.75 20.73
CA GLU A 329 5.81 12.42 19.45
C GLU A 329 5.08 11.45 18.51
N VAL A 330 3.93 11.85 17.96
CA VAL A 330 3.18 11.04 16.98
C VAL A 330 4.03 10.80 15.73
N LYS A 331 4.27 9.54 15.38
CA LYS A 331 5.01 9.14 14.18
C LYS A 331 4.10 8.88 12.98
N ASN A 332 3.04 8.10 13.19
CA ASN A 332 2.05 7.78 12.17
C ASN A 332 0.68 7.59 12.82
N TYR A 333 -0.39 7.76 12.04
CA TYR A 333 -1.75 7.54 12.48
C TYR A 333 -2.67 7.13 11.33
N ILE A 334 -3.72 6.41 11.68
CA ILE A 334 -4.74 5.93 10.75
C ILE A 334 -6.13 6.35 11.21
N MET A 335 -7.05 6.42 10.26
CA MET A 335 -8.46 6.75 10.48
C MET A 335 -9.32 5.54 10.14
N LEU A 336 -9.99 4.98 11.14
CA LEU A 336 -11.01 3.95 10.99
C LEU A 336 -12.39 4.61 10.90
N GLU A 337 -13.45 3.82 10.95
CA GLU A 337 -14.83 4.31 10.87
C GLU A 337 -15.22 5.12 12.12
N GLN A 338 -14.86 4.65 13.32
CA GLN A 338 -15.23 5.26 14.59
C GLN A 338 -14.04 5.56 15.51
N PHE A 339 -12.84 5.19 15.10
CA PHE A 339 -11.63 5.38 15.88
C PHE A 339 -10.51 5.97 15.04
N LEU A 340 -9.64 6.72 15.70
CA LEU A 340 -8.31 7.03 15.22
C LEU A 340 -7.33 6.20 16.03
N VAL A 341 -6.29 5.67 15.38
CA VAL A 341 -5.19 4.96 16.04
C VAL A 341 -3.88 5.60 15.63
N PHE A 342 -2.99 5.87 16.58
CA PHE A 342 -1.70 6.48 16.33
C PHE A 342 -0.57 5.79 17.09
N VAL A 343 0.63 5.87 16.53
CA VAL A 343 1.87 5.36 17.13
C VAL A 343 2.83 6.50 17.39
N THR A 344 3.64 6.35 18.43
CA THR A 344 4.56 7.40 18.88
C THR A 344 6.02 6.95 18.85
N ASP A 345 6.93 7.92 18.97
CA ASP A 345 8.38 7.71 18.94
C ASP A 345 8.91 6.81 20.06
N ILE A 346 8.16 6.69 21.16
CA ILE A 346 8.46 5.82 22.30
C ILE A 346 7.90 4.40 22.15
N GLY A 347 7.38 4.04 20.96
CA GLY A 347 6.93 2.67 20.68
C GLY A 347 5.54 2.33 21.21
N LYS A 348 4.76 3.32 21.65
CA LYS A 348 3.40 3.13 22.16
C LYS A 348 2.35 3.27 21.06
N VAL A 349 1.23 2.56 21.23
CA VAL A 349 0.05 2.63 20.37
C VAL A 349 -1.11 3.20 21.17
N PHE A 350 -1.79 4.21 20.64
CA PHE A 350 -2.96 4.83 21.26
C PHE A 350 -4.15 4.78 20.31
N CYS A 351 -5.35 4.71 20.86
CA CYS A 351 -6.58 4.94 20.12
C CYS A 351 -7.40 6.07 20.74
N CYS A 352 -8.27 6.69 19.95
CA CYS A 352 -9.31 7.57 20.44
C CYS A 352 -10.61 7.36 19.66
N ARG A 353 -11.73 7.45 20.37
CA ARG A 353 -13.05 7.34 19.77
C ARG A 353 -13.46 8.66 19.16
N ILE A 354 -13.91 8.61 17.91
CA ILE A 354 -14.45 9.77 17.18
C ILE A 354 -15.93 9.85 17.52
N GLY A 355 -16.31 10.87 18.27
CA GLY A 355 -17.69 11.16 18.65
C GLY A 355 -18.44 12.00 17.60
N ASP A 356 -19.59 12.52 18.00
CA ASP A 356 -20.38 13.43 17.18
C ASP A 356 -19.58 14.68 16.80
N GLU A 357 -19.81 15.19 15.59
CA GLU A 357 -19.08 16.33 15.02
C GLU A 357 -17.54 16.16 14.98
N ASN A 358 -17.07 14.90 15.02
CA ASN A 358 -15.67 14.50 15.10
C ASN A 358 -14.98 14.87 16.42
N LYS A 359 -15.75 15.14 17.48
CA LYS A 359 -15.19 15.44 18.80
C LYS A 359 -14.43 14.24 19.37
N VAL A 360 -13.26 14.50 19.96
CA VAL A 360 -12.47 13.50 20.68
C VAL A 360 -12.31 13.94 22.13
N ASP A 361 -12.79 13.12 23.06
CA ASP A 361 -12.76 13.46 24.49
C ASP A 361 -11.43 13.08 25.16
N ASP A 362 -10.82 11.95 24.78
CA ASP A 362 -9.61 11.42 25.42
C ASP A 362 -8.84 10.48 24.46
N ILE A 363 -7.67 10.03 24.90
CA ILE A 363 -6.86 8.98 24.25
C ILE A 363 -6.69 7.78 25.20
N LEU A 364 -6.55 6.58 24.64
CA LEU A 364 -6.33 5.34 25.38
C LEU A 364 -5.11 4.61 24.84
N GLU A 365 -4.13 4.30 25.70
CA GLU A 365 -3.00 3.44 25.35
C GLU A 365 -3.48 1.99 25.17
N LEU A 366 -3.12 1.33 24.09
CA LEU A 366 -3.45 -0.07 23.83
C LEU A 366 -2.37 -0.98 24.43
N LYS A 367 -2.67 -1.58 25.59
CA LYS A 367 -1.71 -2.31 26.42
C LYS A 367 -1.22 -3.61 25.79
N ALA A 368 -1.99 -4.20 24.90
CA ALA A 368 -1.58 -5.42 24.20
C ALA A 368 -0.37 -5.22 23.27
N PHE A 369 -0.05 -3.98 22.89
CA PHE A 369 1.11 -3.67 22.04
C PHE A 369 2.30 -3.09 22.82
N GLN A 370 2.18 -3.02 24.15
CA GLN A 370 3.27 -2.58 25.02
C GLN A 370 4.37 -3.64 25.02
N ASP A 371 5.61 -3.20 24.82
CA ASP A 371 6.78 -4.08 24.89
C ASP A 371 7.92 -3.34 25.59
N GLN A 372 8.89 -4.11 26.07
CA GLN A 372 10.07 -3.58 26.77
C GLN A 372 11.14 -3.09 25.77
N ASP A 373 11.17 -3.65 24.56
CA ASP A 373 12.13 -3.27 23.53
C ASP A 373 11.59 -2.15 22.62
N ALA A 374 12.27 -1.00 22.65
CA ALA A 374 11.96 0.20 21.87
C ALA A 374 12.35 0.06 20.38
N GLY A 375 11.77 -0.92 19.71
CA GLY A 375 11.94 -1.14 18.27
C GLY A 375 11.04 -0.23 17.41
N PRO A 376 11.30 -0.12 16.09
CA PRO A 376 10.42 0.59 15.17
C PRO A 376 9.01 -0.02 15.17
N ILE A 377 8.01 0.84 15.34
CA ILE A 377 6.59 0.49 15.30
C ILE A 377 5.89 1.27 14.20
N ASP A 378 4.93 0.64 13.52
CA ASP A 378 4.06 1.30 12.55
C ASP A 378 2.62 0.79 12.67
N VAL A 379 1.67 1.60 12.22
CA VAL A 379 0.25 1.26 12.17
C VAL A 379 -0.31 1.55 10.77
N GLN A 380 -0.99 0.56 10.20
CA GLN A 380 -1.60 0.66 8.88
C GLN A 380 -3.00 0.07 8.91
N GLY A 381 -3.99 0.77 8.36
CA GLY A 381 -5.38 0.37 8.50
C GLY A 381 -6.33 1.25 7.73
N SER A 382 -7.52 0.72 7.49
CA SER A 382 -8.61 1.40 6.81
C SER A 382 -9.94 0.79 7.24
N PHE A 383 -11.00 1.59 7.15
CA PHE A 383 -12.38 1.22 7.49
C PHE A 383 -12.52 0.64 8.91
N ARG A 384 -12.49 -0.69 9.08
CA ARG A 384 -12.67 -1.36 10.39
C ARG A 384 -11.52 -2.25 10.79
N ARG A 385 -10.45 -2.31 10.00
CA ARG A 385 -9.31 -3.22 10.21
C ARG A 385 -8.02 -2.45 10.21
N PHE A 386 -7.08 -2.90 11.03
CA PHE A 386 -5.73 -2.38 11.04
C PHE A 386 -4.73 -3.45 11.44
N ALA A 387 -3.46 -3.17 11.16
CA ALA A 387 -2.32 -3.93 11.59
C ALA A 387 -1.37 -3.03 12.35
N VAL A 388 -0.75 -3.60 13.38
CA VAL A 388 0.42 -3.04 14.05
C VAL A 388 1.63 -3.87 13.62
N LEU A 389 2.64 -3.21 13.07
CA LEU A 389 3.89 -3.83 12.62
C LEU A 389 4.98 -3.47 13.62
N LYS A 390 5.68 -4.46 14.15
CA LYS A 390 6.73 -4.26 15.17
C LYS A 390 7.72 -5.41 15.15
N ASN A 391 9.02 -5.11 15.03
CA ASN A 391 10.10 -6.11 15.17
C ASN A 391 9.93 -7.41 14.35
N GLY A 392 9.32 -7.35 13.17
CA GLY A 392 9.03 -8.55 12.35
C GLY A 392 7.68 -9.20 12.65
N GLU A 393 7.02 -8.82 13.74
CA GLU A 393 5.66 -9.21 14.08
C GLU A 393 4.62 -8.33 13.36
N VAL A 394 3.54 -8.96 12.91
CA VAL A 394 2.37 -8.28 12.34
C VAL A 394 1.11 -8.80 13.03
N ILE A 395 0.50 -7.92 13.83
CA ILE A 395 -0.75 -8.23 14.55
C ILE A 395 -1.89 -7.53 13.82
N ILE A 396 -2.87 -8.31 13.37
CA ILE A 396 -4.08 -7.81 12.71
C ILE A 396 -5.21 -7.73 13.73
N THR A 397 -5.99 -6.66 13.66
CA THR A 397 -7.10 -6.43 14.58
C THR A 397 -8.21 -5.62 13.90
N GLN A 398 -9.33 -5.48 14.60
CA GLN A 398 -10.54 -4.83 14.10
C GLN A 398 -11.03 -3.78 15.09
N GLN A 399 -11.91 -2.89 14.62
CA GLN A 399 -12.50 -1.85 15.45
C GLN A 399 -13.23 -2.39 16.69
N THR A 400 -13.80 -3.60 16.63
CA THR A 400 -14.46 -4.25 17.76
C THR A 400 -13.54 -4.49 18.96
N TYR A 401 -12.25 -4.73 18.73
CA TYR A 401 -11.24 -4.79 19.80
C TYR A 401 -11.06 -3.42 20.47
N LEU A 402 -11.03 -2.35 19.67
CA LEU A 402 -10.94 -0.98 20.18
C LEU A 402 -12.19 -0.61 21.00
N ASP A 403 -13.38 -0.99 20.53
CA ASP A 403 -14.63 -0.81 21.27
C ASP A 403 -14.60 -1.51 22.64
N ALA A 404 -14.09 -2.73 22.69
CA ALA A 404 -13.95 -3.50 23.93
C ALA A 404 -12.96 -2.82 24.90
N CYS A 405 -11.77 -2.43 24.41
CA CYS A 405 -10.78 -1.70 25.20
C CYS A 405 -11.33 -0.37 25.72
N TRP A 406 -11.98 0.40 24.84
CA TRP A 406 -12.55 1.69 25.18
C TRP A 406 -13.65 1.58 26.23
N THR A 407 -14.53 0.58 26.12
CA THR A 407 -15.60 0.33 27.07
C THR A 407 -15.05 -0.10 28.44
N ALA A 408 -14.01 -0.93 28.43
CA ALA A 408 -13.40 -1.47 29.64
C ALA A 408 -12.39 -0.53 30.32
N ARG A 409 -12.05 0.63 29.74
CA ARG A 409 -10.94 1.51 30.19
C ARG A 409 -10.95 1.90 31.67
N HIS A 410 -12.12 1.94 32.32
CA HIS A 410 -12.24 2.27 33.75
C HIS A 410 -12.34 1.04 34.66
N THR A 411 -12.73 -0.12 34.13
CA THR A 411 -12.96 -1.36 34.90
C THR A 411 -11.83 -2.38 34.72
N ASN A 412 -11.10 -2.34 33.60
CA ASN A 412 -9.96 -3.18 33.24
C ASN A 412 -8.88 -2.31 32.55
N PRO A 413 -8.18 -1.44 33.31
CA PRO A 413 -7.17 -0.53 32.74
C PRO A 413 -5.97 -1.27 32.11
N GLU A 414 -5.65 -2.47 32.61
CA GLU A 414 -4.58 -3.32 32.07
C GLU A 414 -4.99 -4.10 30.80
N GLN A 415 -6.27 -4.02 30.40
CA GLN A 415 -6.80 -4.65 29.18
C GLN A 415 -6.53 -6.17 29.10
N ILE A 416 -6.52 -6.84 30.26
CA ILE A 416 -6.26 -8.29 30.37
C ILE A 416 -7.44 -9.06 29.73
N ASP A 417 -7.11 -10.13 29.00
CA ASP A 417 -8.06 -11.07 28.37
C ASP A 417 -9.08 -10.44 27.40
N ILE A 418 -8.74 -9.31 26.76
CA ILE A 418 -9.55 -8.76 25.66
C ILE A 418 -9.18 -9.46 24.35
N SER A 419 -10.14 -10.17 23.76
CA SER A 419 -9.98 -10.87 22.48
C SER A 419 -10.09 -9.94 21.27
N GLY A 420 -9.62 -10.38 20.10
CA GLY A 420 -9.69 -9.61 18.84
C GLY A 420 -8.33 -9.23 18.23
N LEU A 421 -7.26 -9.86 18.71
CA LEU A 421 -5.93 -9.81 18.11
C LEU A 421 -5.68 -11.10 17.33
N THR A 422 -5.25 -10.97 16.08
CA THR A 422 -5.01 -12.08 15.16
C THR A 422 -3.56 -12.06 14.70
N VAL A 423 -2.87 -13.18 14.92
CA VAL A 423 -1.50 -13.43 14.44
C VAL A 423 -1.56 -14.40 13.27
N VAL A 424 -1.14 -13.95 12.09
CA VAL A 424 -1.10 -14.79 10.88
C VAL A 424 0.31 -15.35 10.70
N PRO A 425 0.51 -16.68 10.65
CA PRO A 425 1.84 -17.28 10.55
C PRO A 425 2.67 -16.75 9.37
N ALA A 426 2.06 -16.63 8.18
CA ALA A 426 2.73 -16.12 6.98
C ALA A 426 3.27 -14.67 7.09
N LEU A 427 2.81 -13.88 8.07
CA LEU A 427 3.24 -12.49 8.24
C LEU A 427 4.35 -12.32 9.26
N GLN A 428 4.61 -13.33 10.09
CA GLN A 428 5.60 -13.24 11.15
C GLN A 428 6.99 -13.51 10.58
N ASP A 429 7.93 -12.62 10.88
CA ASP A 429 9.34 -12.70 10.46
C ASP A 429 9.55 -12.88 8.94
N SER A 430 8.53 -12.57 8.13
CA SER A 430 8.55 -12.74 6.67
C SER A 430 8.93 -11.46 5.92
N GLY A 431 9.45 -10.47 6.66
CA GLY A 431 9.91 -9.20 6.12
C GLY A 431 8.79 -8.32 5.60
N VAL A 432 7.59 -8.37 6.18
CA VAL A 432 6.48 -7.46 5.85
C VAL A 432 6.87 -6.02 6.17
N ILE A 433 6.66 -5.11 5.21
CA ILE A 433 6.96 -3.68 5.35
C ILE A 433 5.72 -2.79 5.23
N SER A 434 4.61 -3.31 4.72
CA SER A 434 3.35 -2.59 4.61
C SER A 434 2.17 -3.55 4.47
N VAL A 435 1.00 -3.15 4.99
CA VAL A 435 -0.27 -3.87 4.88
C VAL A 435 -1.35 -2.90 4.41
N ALA A 436 -2.12 -3.28 3.40
CA ALA A 436 -3.25 -2.50 2.89
C ALA A 436 -4.57 -3.25 3.04
N PHE A 437 -5.60 -2.58 3.55
CA PHE A 437 -6.89 -3.18 3.89
C PHE A 437 -8.00 -2.73 2.94
N GLY A 438 -8.63 -3.69 2.26
CA GLY A 438 -9.96 -3.53 1.70
C GLY A 438 -11.04 -3.76 2.75
N ASP A 439 -12.29 -3.84 2.31
CA ASP A 439 -13.41 -4.04 3.24
C ASP A 439 -13.38 -5.44 3.89
N TYR A 440 -12.94 -6.45 3.13
CA TYR A 440 -12.98 -7.88 3.52
C TYR A 440 -11.67 -8.63 3.28
N HIS A 441 -10.72 -8.01 2.60
CA HIS A 441 -9.42 -8.58 2.27
C HIS A 441 -8.30 -7.62 2.65
N PHE A 442 -7.07 -8.12 2.67
CA PHE A 442 -5.88 -7.28 2.83
C PHE A 442 -4.70 -7.86 2.08
N LEU A 443 -3.73 -6.99 1.79
CA LEU A 443 -2.50 -7.30 1.11
C LEU A 443 -1.33 -7.00 2.03
N ALA A 444 -0.30 -7.85 2.04
CA ALA A 444 0.97 -7.57 2.68
C ALA A 444 2.07 -7.40 1.62
N LEU A 445 2.77 -6.28 1.67
CA LEU A 445 3.97 -6.01 0.89
C LEU A 445 5.18 -6.43 1.70
N HIS A 446 5.98 -7.32 1.11
CA HIS A 446 7.23 -7.78 1.69
C HIS A 446 8.40 -6.93 1.21
N SER A 447 9.44 -6.84 2.02
CA SER A 447 10.70 -6.19 1.68
C SER A 447 11.34 -6.80 0.44
N SER A 448 10.99 -8.03 0.04
CA SER A 448 11.42 -8.63 -1.23
C SER A 448 10.75 -8.03 -2.48
N GLY A 449 9.78 -7.13 -2.32
CA GLY A 449 8.93 -6.60 -3.39
C GLY A 449 7.81 -7.55 -3.82
N LYS A 450 7.59 -8.64 -3.08
CA LYS A 450 6.47 -9.57 -3.28
C LYS A 450 5.24 -9.10 -2.51
N ILE A 451 4.07 -9.42 -3.04
CA ILE A 451 2.78 -9.11 -2.43
C ILE A 451 2.09 -10.43 -2.10
N THR A 452 1.67 -10.60 -0.85
CA THR A 452 0.78 -11.70 -0.45
C THR A 452 -0.62 -11.17 -0.12
N SER A 453 -1.63 -12.00 -0.35
CA SER A 453 -3.05 -11.62 -0.29
C SER A 453 -3.83 -12.52 0.65
N TYR A 454 -4.76 -11.92 1.41
CA TYR A 454 -5.47 -12.57 2.53
C TYR A 454 -6.92 -12.11 2.67
N GLY A 455 -7.74 -12.91 3.36
CA GLY A 455 -9.12 -12.58 3.71
C GLY A 455 -10.15 -13.14 2.74
N THR A 456 -11.25 -12.41 2.56
CA THR A 456 -12.43 -12.84 1.80
C THR A 456 -12.63 -12.02 0.53
N GLU A 457 -12.82 -12.70 -0.59
CA GLU A 457 -13.17 -12.13 -1.88
C GLU A 457 -14.69 -12.20 -2.12
N LEU A 458 -15.39 -11.09 -1.90
CA LEU A 458 -16.84 -11.06 -2.13
C LEU A 458 -17.19 -11.26 -3.60
N GLN A 459 -18.22 -12.08 -3.86
CA GLN A 459 -18.76 -12.39 -5.19
C GLN A 459 -17.72 -12.88 -6.23
N CYS A 460 -16.59 -13.41 -5.76
CA CYS A 460 -15.43 -13.77 -6.57
C CYS A 460 -15.00 -12.61 -7.51
N CYS A 461 -14.95 -11.38 -6.97
CA CYS A 461 -14.68 -10.18 -7.76
C CYS A 461 -13.22 -10.00 -8.16
N GLY A 462 -12.32 -10.86 -7.70
CA GLY A 462 -10.90 -10.78 -8.03
C GLY A 462 -10.05 -9.93 -7.08
N ALA A 463 -10.59 -9.38 -5.99
CA ALA A 463 -9.89 -8.44 -5.10
C ALA A 463 -8.60 -9.01 -4.49
N LEU A 464 -8.48 -10.34 -4.40
CA LEU A 464 -7.27 -10.99 -3.91
C LEU A 464 -6.13 -11.02 -4.95
N GLY A 465 -6.44 -10.88 -6.25
CA GLY A 465 -5.42 -10.93 -7.32
C GLY A 465 -4.88 -12.33 -7.58
N LEU A 466 -5.59 -13.38 -7.13
CA LEU A 466 -5.17 -14.78 -7.23
C LEU A 466 -5.83 -15.51 -8.42
N GLY A 467 -6.68 -14.82 -9.18
CA GLY A 467 -7.25 -15.34 -10.42
C GLY A 467 -8.51 -16.20 -10.26
N GLY A 468 -8.98 -16.67 -11.41
CA GLY A 468 -9.94 -17.77 -11.52
C GLY A 468 -11.43 -17.41 -11.39
N ASN A 469 -11.82 -16.18 -11.07
CA ASN A 469 -13.23 -15.70 -11.08
C ASN A 469 -14.24 -16.67 -10.42
N GLY A 470 -13.84 -17.37 -9.36
CA GLY A 470 -14.67 -18.38 -8.68
C GLY A 470 -14.60 -19.81 -9.25
N GLY A 471 -13.93 -19.99 -10.40
CA GLY A 471 -13.67 -21.26 -11.08
C GLY A 471 -12.52 -22.09 -10.47
N LEU A 472 -12.06 -23.11 -11.19
CA LEU A 472 -11.11 -24.09 -10.67
C LEU A 472 -9.71 -23.48 -10.48
N SER A 473 -9.28 -22.55 -11.34
CA SER A 473 -8.05 -21.78 -11.13
C SER A 473 -7.99 -21.10 -9.74
N SER A 474 -9.10 -20.55 -9.24
CA SER A 474 -9.12 -19.92 -7.90
C SER A 474 -8.97 -20.95 -6.79
N ARG A 475 -9.54 -22.16 -6.97
CA ARG A 475 -9.41 -23.28 -6.03
C ARG A 475 -8.00 -23.81 -5.95
N LEU A 476 -7.32 -23.92 -7.09
CA LEU A 476 -5.91 -24.30 -7.18
C LEU A 476 -4.99 -23.27 -6.52
N ARG A 477 -5.43 -22.01 -6.39
CA ARG A 477 -4.74 -20.97 -5.60
C ARG A 477 -5.21 -20.89 -4.14
N GLY A 478 -6.01 -21.87 -3.69
CA GLY A 478 -6.40 -22.03 -2.29
C GLY A 478 -7.65 -21.27 -1.89
N ILE A 479 -8.45 -20.79 -2.85
CA ILE A 479 -9.73 -20.12 -2.59
C ILE A 479 -10.87 -21.14 -2.61
N SER A 480 -11.70 -21.17 -1.56
CA SER A 480 -12.90 -21.98 -1.47
C SER A 480 -14.15 -21.11 -1.64
N ASN A 481 -14.96 -21.42 -2.66
CA ASN A 481 -16.20 -20.70 -2.99
C ASN A 481 -17.46 -21.55 -2.70
N ARG A 482 -17.37 -22.49 -1.74
CA ARG A 482 -18.40 -23.53 -1.52
C ARG A 482 -19.60 -23.07 -0.66
N GLY A 483 -19.62 -21.81 -0.22
CA GLY A 483 -20.70 -21.23 0.58
C GLY A 483 -21.90 -20.75 -0.25
N PHE A 484 -23.04 -20.55 0.41
CA PHE A 484 -24.28 -20.07 -0.22
C PHE A 484 -24.13 -18.67 -0.85
N SER A 485 -23.22 -17.85 -0.33
CA SER A 485 -22.94 -16.50 -0.85
C SER A 485 -22.03 -16.47 -2.08
N GLN A 486 -21.41 -17.59 -2.46
CA GLN A 486 -20.34 -17.67 -3.47
C GLN A 486 -19.16 -16.73 -3.22
N ASP A 487 -18.94 -16.31 -1.97
CA ASP A 487 -17.74 -15.55 -1.60
C ASP A 487 -16.54 -16.50 -1.53
N GLY A 488 -15.40 -16.02 -2.00
CA GLY A 488 -14.15 -16.77 -1.96
C GLY A 488 -13.42 -16.56 -0.65
N GLN A 489 -13.17 -17.65 0.08
CA GLN A 489 -12.39 -17.62 1.31
C GLN A 489 -11.11 -18.41 1.12
N LEU A 490 -9.98 -17.87 1.58
CA LEU A 490 -8.75 -18.65 1.63
C LEU A 490 -8.88 -19.85 2.57
N LEU A 491 -8.37 -20.99 2.13
CA LEU A 491 -8.23 -22.16 2.97
C LEU A 491 -7.21 -21.90 4.09
N PRO A 492 -7.36 -22.52 5.27
CA PRO A 492 -6.40 -22.38 6.38
C PRO A 492 -4.94 -22.63 5.97
N HIS A 493 -4.72 -23.61 5.08
CA HIS A 493 -3.42 -23.92 4.49
C HIS A 493 -2.71 -22.69 3.90
N ALA A 494 -3.46 -21.79 3.26
CA ALA A 494 -2.94 -20.60 2.60
C ALA A 494 -2.36 -19.55 3.58
N TYR A 495 -2.68 -19.63 4.88
CA TYR A 495 -2.13 -18.72 5.90
C TYR A 495 -0.76 -19.15 6.44
N THR A 496 -0.23 -20.29 5.98
CA THR A 496 1.09 -20.78 6.39
C THR A 496 2.21 -19.95 5.74
N HIS A 497 2.15 -19.79 4.42
CA HIS A 497 3.14 -19.01 3.65
C HIS A 497 2.53 -17.84 2.86
N GLY A 498 1.21 -17.65 2.93
CA GLY A 498 0.50 -16.66 2.15
C GLY A 498 0.28 -17.09 0.70
N ARG A 499 -0.42 -16.25 -0.06
CA ARG A 499 -0.64 -16.44 -1.51
C ARG A 499 -0.13 -15.24 -2.26
N GLN A 500 0.90 -15.46 -3.08
CA GLN A 500 1.57 -14.40 -3.82
C GLN A 500 0.73 -13.92 -5.00
N VAL A 501 0.66 -12.61 -5.17
CA VAL A 501 0.06 -11.99 -6.34
C VAL A 501 1.03 -12.13 -7.52
N TRP A 502 0.55 -12.71 -8.63
CA TRP A 502 1.35 -12.99 -9.82
C TRP A 502 1.11 -11.96 -10.91
N PHE A 503 2.19 -11.44 -11.48
CA PHE A 503 2.14 -10.42 -12.55
C PHE A 503 2.50 -11.00 -13.93
N ARG A 504 3.22 -12.13 -13.98
CA ARG A 504 3.65 -12.75 -15.25
C ARG A 504 2.46 -13.41 -15.98
N PRO A 505 2.20 -13.08 -17.26
CA PRO A 505 1.17 -13.75 -18.06
C PRO A 505 1.37 -15.27 -18.15
N GLU A 506 2.61 -15.75 -18.12
CA GLU A 506 2.93 -17.17 -18.22
C GLU A 506 2.46 -17.96 -16.99
N GLN A 507 2.54 -17.38 -15.79
CA GLN A 507 2.00 -18.01 -14.58
C GLN A 507 0.46 -18.12 -14.66
N ILE A 508 -0.19 -17.14 -15.28
CA ILE A 508 -1.64 -17.15 -15.54
C ILE A 508 -2.00 -18.24 -16.57
N ASN A 509 -1.20 -18.42 -17.61
CA ASN A 509 -1.40 -19.49 -18.58
C ASN A 509 -1.13 -20.87 -17.98
N TRP A 510 -0.11 -20.99 -17.13
CA TRP A 510 0.20 -22.22 -16.42
C TRP A 510 -0.92 -22.67 -15.48
N ILE A 511 -1.51 -21.77 -14.68
CA ILE A 511 -2.61 -22.17 -13.80
C ILE A 511 -3.86 -22.58 -14.59
N LYS A 512 -4.13 -21.94 -15.74
CA LYS A 512 -5.20 -22.35 -16.67
C LYS A 512 -4.92 -23.72 -17.29
N HIS A 513 -3.67 -24.02 -17.64
CA HIS A 513 -3.25 -25.33 -18.12
C HIS A 513 -3.50 -26.42 -17.08
N LEU A 514 -3.13 -26.17 -15.82
CA LEU A 514 -3.44 -27.09 -14.71
C LEU A 514 -4.95 -27.24 -14.49
N GLU A 515 -5.72 -26.16 -14.59
CA GLU A 515 -7.19 -26.22 -14.54
C GLU A 515 -7.78 -27.11 -15.64
N SER A 516 -7.17 -27.17 -16.82
CA SER A 516 -7.58 -28.12 -17.88
C SER A 516 -7.08 -29.56 -17.69
N GLY A 517 -6.37 -29.86 -16.60
CA GLY A 517 -5.80 -31.18 -16.31
C GLY A 517 -4.35 -31.37 -16.77
N GLY A 518 -3.67 -30.29 -17.18
CA GLY A 518 -2.31 -30.32 -17.68
C GLY A 518 -2.19 -31.05 -19.02
N LYS A 519 -1.10 -31.79 -19.20
CA LYS A 519 -0.79 -32.53 -20.44
C LYS A 519 -1.82 -33.59 -20.83
N ASP A 520 -2.39 -34.30 -19.87
CA ASP A 520 -3.41 -35.35 -20.12
C ASP A 520 -4.64 -35.14 -19.21
N PRO A 521 -5.68 -34.46 -19.72
CA PRO A 521 -6.89 -34.19 -18.96
C PRO A 521 -7.65 -35.45 -18.49
N ALA A 522 -7.59 -36.53 -19.27
CA ALA A 522 -8.29 -37.76 -18.92
C ALA A 522 -7.60 -38.47 -17.75
N GLU A 523 -6.27 -38.48 -17.76
CA GLU A 523 -5.46 -39.03 -16.68
C GLU A 523 -5.58 -38.22 -15.37
N ALA A 524 -5.66 -36.88 -15.47
CA ALA A 524 -5.78 -36.00 -14.32
C ALA A 524 -7.19 -35.93 -13.69
N ASN A 525 -8.23 -36.43 -14.37
CA ASN A 525 -9.63 -36.20 -14.01
C ASN A 525 -9.98 -36.62 -12.57
N GLU A 526 -9.47 -37.76 -12.11
CA GLU A 526 -9.71 -38.24 -10.75
C GLU A 526 -9.04 -37.35 -9.69
N ARG A 527 -7.81 -36.90 -9.94
CA ARG A 527 -7.08 -35.98 -9.05
C ARG A 527 -7.77 -34.62 -8.96
N LEU A 528 -8.22 -34.08 -10.10
CA LEU A 528 -9.04 -32.86 -10.14
C LEU A 528 -10.34 -33.04 -9.36
N GLY A 529 -10.98 -34.21 -9.47
CA GLY A 529 -12.14 -34.60 -8.67
C GLY A 529 -11.87 -34.53 -7.17
N MET A 530 -10.74 -35.08 -6.70
CA MET A 530 -10.34 -35.03 -5.30
C MET A 530 -10.20 -33.58 -4.80
N CYS A 531 -9.50 -32.71 -5.52
CA CYS A 531 -9.37 -31.28 -5.17
C CYS A 531 -10.72 -30.56 -5.10
N ASN A 532 -11.68 -30.97 -5.93
CA ASN A 532 -13.02 -30.38 -5.97
C ASN A 532 -13.94 -30.82 -4.83
N VAL A 533 -13.64 -31.95 -4.17
CA VAL A 533 -14.48 -32.52 -3.12
C VAL A 533 -13.84 -32.35 -1.74
N ASP A 534 -12.52 -32.48 -1.63
CA ASP A 534 -11.81 -32.48 -0.35
C ASP A 534 -11.01 -31.19 -0.16
N ARG A 535 -11.29 -30.45 0.92
CA ARG A 535 -10.65 -29.16 1.23
C ARG A 535 -9.19 -29.31 1.65
N ASN A 536 -8.81 -30.43 2.27
CA ASN A 536 -7.43 -30.67 2.67
C ASN A 536 -6.59 -30.97 1.42
N VAL A 537 -7.10 -31.84 0.54
CA VAL A 537 -6.45 -32.11 -0.76
C VAL A 537 -6.30 -30.82 -1.58
N GLN A 538 -7.35 -30.00 -1.63
CA GLN A 538 -7.28 -28.69 -2.29
C GLN A 538 -6.19 -27.79 -1.68
N GLY A 539 -6.09 -27.74 -0.36
CA GLY A 539 -5.11 -26.95 0.37
C GLY A 539 -3.67 -27.39 0.10
N GLU A 540 -3.41 -28.70 0.14
CA GLU A 540 -2.09 -29.26 -0.14
C GLU A 540 -1.66 -29.04 -1.59
N VAL A 541 -2.54 -29.32 -2.56
CA VAL A 541 -2.26 -29.05 -3.98
C VAL A 541 -2.02 -27.56 -4.22
N SER A 542 -2.82 -26.71 -3.58
CA SER A 542 -2.62 -25.26 -3.68
C SER A 542 -1.27 -24.82 -3.12
N GLU A 543 -0.81 -25.43 -2.03
CA GLU A 543 0.50 -25.10 -1.46
C GLU A 543 1.65 -25.57 -2.36
N TRP A 544 1.52 -26.75 -2.96
CA TRP A 544 2.50 -27.23 -3.95
C TRP A 544 2.57 -26.28 -5.16
N ILE A 545 1.42 -25.85 -5.70
CA ILE A 545 1.36 -24.88 -6.79
C ILE A 545 2.00 -23.54 -6.38
N GLU A 546 1.80 -23.11 -5.14
CA GLU A 546 2.39 -21.88 -4.64
C GLU A 546 3.93 -21.99 -4.56
N GLN A 547 4.47 -23.13 -4.10
CA GLN A 547 5.92 -23.40 -4.12
C GLN A 547 6.50 -23.40 -5.54
N GLU A 548 5.84 -24.09 -6.48
CA GLU A 548 6.25 -24.09 -7.89
C GLU A 548 6.21 -22.66 -8.47
N GLY A 549 5.17 -21.89 -8.16
CA GLY A 549 5.01 -20.52 -8.66
C GLY A 549 6.09 -19.56 -8.16
N ARG A 550 6.60 -19.73 -6.94
CA ARG A 550 7.69 -18.91 -6.38
C ARG A 550 9.01 -19.03 -7.15
N GLU A 551 9.27 -20.20 -7.74
CA GLU A 551 10.54 -20.47 -8.44
C GLU A 551 10.71 -19.61 -9.69
N TRP A 552 9.61 -19.17 -10.31
CA TRP A 552 9.62 -18.36 -11.53
C TRP A 552 10.23 -16.97 -11.32
N ASP A 553 10.32 -16.52 -10.07
CA ASP A 553 10.88 -15.22 -9.70
C ASP A 553 12.20 -15.34 -8.94
N LYS A 554 12.86 -16.51 -8.98
CA LYS A 554 14.14 -16.75 -8.31
C LYS A 554 15.31 -16.03 -8.99
N ASN A 555 15.27 -15.90 -10.32
CA ASN A 555 16.27 -15.14 -11.05
C ASN A 555 16.12 -13.66 -10.70
N LYS A 556 17.16 -13.14 -10.06
CA LYS A 556 17.31 -11.72 -9.77
C LYS A 556 18.33 -11.19 -10.76
N GLY A 557 18.01 -10.09 -11.45
CA GLY A 557 18.97 -9.46 -12.36
C GLY A 557 20.16 -8.87 -11.60
N ASP A 558 21.02 -8.15 -12.32
CA ASP A 558 22.24 -7.55 -11.76
C ASP A 558 22.00 -6.62 -10.54
N ASP A 559 20.79 -6.08 -10.43
CA ASP A 559 20.39 -5.27 -9.29
C ASP A 559 19.94 -6.07 -8.05
N GLY A 560 19.72 -7.39 -8.16
CA GLY A 560 19.21 -8.21 -7.07
C GLY A 560 17.70 -8.05 -6.83
N LEU A 561 16.99 -7.33 -7.71
CA LEU A 561 15.54 -7.19 -7.70
C LEU A 561 14.94 -8.13 -8.75
N GLY A 562 13.80 -8.75 -8.44
CA GLY A 562 13.09 -9.62 -9.38
C GLY A 562 12.54 -8.86 -10.59
N ALA A 563 11.97 -9.60 -11.56
CA ALA A 563 11.32 -9.01 -12.73
C ALA A 563 10.20 -8.03 -12.35
N HIS A 564 9.38 -8.41 -11.37
CA HIS A 564 8.35 -7.57 -10.79
C HIS A 564 8.69 -7.28 -9.33
N PHE A 565 8.94 -6.01 -9.02
CA PHE A 565 9.27 -5.55 -7.67
C PHE A 565 8.28 -4.48 -7.23
N ALA A 566 7.34 -4.84 -6.35
CA ALA A 566 6.36 -3.91 -5.83
C ALA A 566 7.00 -2.89 -4.86
N LEU A 567 6.67 -1.62 -5.06
CA LEU A 567 7.06 -0.51 -4.18
C LEU A 567 5.96 -0.17 -3.18
N ARG A 568 4.70 -0.35 -3.59
CA ARG A 568 3.53 0.01 -2.79
C ARG A 568 2.34 -0.86 -3.14
N VAL A 569 1.52 -1.14 -2.13
CA VAL A 569 0.21 -1.78 -2.26
C VAL A 569 -0.86 -0.85 -1.73
N SER A 570 -2.06 -0.96 -2.29
CA SER A 570 -3.26 -0.32 -1.78
C SER A 570 -4.46 -1.23 -2.00
N ALA A 571 -5.40 -1.18 -1.07
CA ALA A 571 -6.67 -1.87 -1.11
C ALA A 571 -7.70 -0.96 -0.43
N ALA A 572 -8.91 -0.93 -0.97
CA ALA A 572 -10.08 -0.27 -0.39
C ALA A 572 -11.33 -0.77 -1.11
N GLY A 573 -12.47 -0.79 -0.43
CA GLY A 573 -13.65 -1.40 -1.04
C GLY A 573 -13.34 -2.84 -1.44
N TRP A 574 -13.67 -3.19 -2.69
CA TRP A 574 -13.55 -4.55 -3.24
C TRP A 574 -12.53 -4.62 -4.38
N HIS A 575 -11.49 -3.78 -4.32
CA HIS A 575 -10.40 -3.77 -5.29
C HIS A 575 -9.07 -3.43 -4.64
N SER A 576 -8.04 -3.63 -5.43
CA SER A 576 -6.65 -3.56 -5.03
C SER A 576 -5.81 -2.95 -6.14
N GLY A 577 -4.64 -2.44 -5.77
CA GLY A 577 -3.62 -2.09 -6.74
C GLY A 577 -2.23 -2.02 -6.13
N ALA A 578 -1.23 -1.96 -7.01
CA ALA A 578 0.15 -1.82 -6.63
C ALA A 578 0.93 -0.95 -7.62
N VAL A 579 1.94 -0.25 -7.10
CA VAL A 579 3.01 0.35 -7.91
C VAL A 579 4.13 -0.67 -7.99
N VAL A 580 4.49 -1.07 -9.21
CA VAL A 580 5.45 -2.14 -9.47
C VAL A 580 6.54 -1.63 -10.40
N LEU A 581 7.79 -1.91 -10.04
CA LEU A 581 8.93 -1.78 -10.94
C LEU A 581 9.02 -3.03 -11.80
N VAL A 582 8.89 -2.86 -13.12
CA VAL A 582 8.92 -3.97 -14.09
C VAL A 582 10.22 -3.92 -14.87
N ASN A 583 11.04 -4.95 -14.70
CA ASN A 583 12.19 -5.17 -15.55
C ASN A 583 11.76 -6.06 -16.72
N GLU A 584 11.47 -5.43 -17.86
CA GLU A 584 10.99 -6.09 -19.08
C GLU A 584 11.96 -7.19 -19.56
N GLU A 585 13.27 -6.94 -19.51
CA GLU A 585 14.27 -7.93 -19.93
C GLU A 585 14.16 -9.23 -19.11
N LEU A 586 14.04 -9.13 -17.79
CA LEU A 586 13.85 -10.29 -16.89
C LEU A 586 12.43 -10.88 -16.94
N ALA A 587 11.43 -10.07 -17.31
CA ALA A 587 10.06 -10.51 -17.44
C ALA A 587 9.89 -11.36 -18.72
N ASP A 588 10.51 -10.93 -19.81
CA ASP A 588 10.48 -11.55 -21.14
C ASP A 588 11.46 -12.71 -21.30
N GLU A 589 12.44 -12.85 -20.39
CA GLU A 589 13.24 -14.07 -20.27
C GLU A 589 12.29 -15.26 -20.19
N LYS A 590 12.24 -16.06 -21.27
CA LYS A 590 11.43 -17.27 -21.35
C LYS A 590 11.68 -18.06 -20.08
N ALA A 591 10.62 -18.22 -19.28
CA ALA A 591 10.71 -19.01 -18.07
C ALA A 591 11.35 -20.35 -18.45
N VAL A 592 12.47 -20.69 -17.79
CA VAL A 592 13.16 -21.99 -17.93
C VAL A 592 12.24 -23.16 -17.52
N TYR A 593 11.05 -22.83 -17.01
CA TYR A 593 10.00 -23.73 -16.61
C TYR A 593 9.12 -24.15 -17.80
N ASP A 594 9.39 -25.33 -18.35
CA ASP A 594 8.54 -25.98 -19.36
C ASP A 594 7.25 -26.52 -18.71
N TRP A 595 6.25 -25.65 -18.59
CA TRP A 595 4.96 -25.99 -17.99
C TRP A 595 3.96 -26.61 -18.96
N GLN A 596 4.15 -26.44 -20.27
CA GLN A 596 3.18 -26.87 -21.27
C GLN A 596 3.10 -28.39 -21.35
N ASP A 597 4.24 -29.05 -21.15
CA ASP A 597 4.35 -30.51 -21.12
C ASP A 597 4.15 -31.13 -19.72
N ARG A 598 3.84 -30.33 -18.69
CA ARG A 598 3.61 -30.82 -17.33
C ARG A 598 2.18 -31.36 -17.16
N SER A 599 2.08 -32.49 -16.46
CA SER A 599 0.81 -33.06 -16.01
C SER A 599 0.28 -32.34 -14.78
N PHE A 600 -1.01 -32.53 -14.46
CA PHE A 600 -1.55 -32.11 -13.16
C PHE A 600 -0.86 -32.86 -12.02
N PRO A 601 -0.47 -32.19 -10.91
CA PRO A 601 0.38 -32.78 -9.90
C PRO A 601 -0.22 -34.03 -9.27
N ARG A 602 0.65 -34.98 -8.94
CA ARG A 602 0.31 -36.19 -8.19
C ARG A 602 1.10 -36.21 -6.89
N LEU A 603 0.40 -35.98 -5.78
CA LEU A 603 1.03 -35.81 -4.46
C LEU A 603 0.78 -36.99 -3.53
N LYS A 604 1.71 -37.17 -2.58
CA LYS A 604 1.50 -37.96 -1.36
C LYS A 604 1.00 -37.03 -0.26
N LEU A 605 -0.24 -37.22 0.15
CA LEU A 605 -0.96 -36.30 1.03
C LEU A 605 -0.53 -36.45 2.49
N SER A 606 -0.83 -35.43 3.30
CA SER A 606 -0.53 -35.38 4.73
C SER A 606 -1.14 -36.53 5.54
N ASP A 607 -2.33 -36.98 5.14
CA ASP A 607 -3.07 -38.07 5.78
C ASP A 607 -2.68 -39.47 5.31
N GLY A 608 -1.63 -39.57 4.48
CA GLY A 608 -1.11 -40.84 3.97
C GLY A 608 -1.81 -41.36 2.71
N ARG A 609 -2.86 -40.69 2.21
CA ARG A 609 -3.44 -41.03 0.90
C ARG A 609 -2.47 -40.66 -0.23
N GLU A 610 -2.41 -41.52 -1.24
CA GLU A 610 -1.70 -41.23 -2.48
C GLU A 610 -2.71 -40.82 -3.56
N MET A 611 -2.41 -39.74 -4.29
CA MET A 611 -3.25 -39.36 -5.43
C MET A 611 -3.22 -40.45 -6.53
N PRO A 612 -4.37 -40.76 -7.16
CA PRO A 612 -4.46 -41.74 -8.24
C PRO A 612 -3.80 -41.22 -9.52
N GLY A 613 -3.42 -42.14 -10.41
CA GLY A 613 -2.81 -41.79 -11.71
C GLY A 613 -1.61 -42.65 -12.07
N THR A 614 -1.15 -42.46 -13.30
CA THR A 614 0.00 -43.18 -13.87
C THR A 614 1.26 -42.32 -13.94
N VAL A 615 1.12 -40.99 -13.80
CA VAL A 615 2.26 -40.07 -13.70
C VAL A 615 3.04 -40.30 -12.41
N GLU A 616 4.34 -39.97 -12.42
CA GLU A 616 5.18 -40.05 -11.22
C GLU A 616 4.71 -39.08 -10.13
N PHE A 617 5.08 -39.34 -8.88
CA PHE A 617 4.77 -38.43 -7.79
C PHE A 617 5.64 -37.18 -7.87
N ASP A 618 5.00 -36.02 -7.77
CA ASP A 618 5.72 -34.76 -7.68
C ASP A 618 6.31 -34.57 -6.27
N GLU A 619 7.56 -34.08 -6.24
CA GLU A 619 8.24 -33.71 -5.01
C GLU A 619 7.88 -32.28 -4.59
N TRP A 620 8.02 -32.00 -3.30
CA TRP A 620 7.84 -30.66 -2.74
C TRP A 620 9.17 -29.91 -2.80
N ARG A 621 9.21 -28.77 -3.50
CA ARG A 621 10.45 -27.97 -3.64
C ARG A 621 11.02 -27.48 -2.32
N GLU A 622 10.16 -27.02 -1.43
CA GLU A 622 10.56 -26.46 -0.13
C GLU A 622 10.27 -27.44 1.02
N GLY A 623 9.94 -28.70 0.68
CA GLY A 623 9.38 -29.66 1.63
C GLY A 623 7.88 -29.42 1.89
N ARG A 624 7.23 -30.44 2.46
CA ARG A 624 5.81 -30.35 2.83
C ARG A 624 5.68 -29.53 4.13
N PRO A 625 4.88 -28.46 4.16
CA PRO A 625 4.76 -27.63 5.36
C PRO A 625 4.05 -28.34 6.52
N GLU A 626 4.28 -27.85 7.72
CA GLU A 626 3.43 -28.13 8.87
C GLU A 626 2.30 -27.09 8.91
N TRP A 627 1.06 -27.52 8.70
CA TRP A 627 -0.08 -26.61 8.64
C TRP A 627 -0.69 -26.38 10.03
N ASN A 628 -0.89 -25.11 10.37
CA ASN A 628 -1.85 -24.72 11.39
C ASN A 628 -3.22 -24.47 10.72
N LEU A 629 -4.17 -25.38 10.92
CA LEU A 629 -5.48 -25.31 10.29
C LEU A 629 -6.53 -24.55 11.11
N ASP A 630 -6.18 -24.10 12.32
CA ASP A 630 -7.07 -23.39 13.25
C ASP A 630 -6.98 -21.85 13.12
N VAL A 631 -6.37 -21.36 12.03
CA VAL A 631 -6.19 -19.93 11.78
C VAL A 631 -7.51 -19.28 11.36
N GLU A 632 -8.02 -18.36 12.17
CA GLU A 632 -9.19 -17.51 11.90
C GLU A 632 -8.77 -16.05 11.65
N VAL A 633 -9.16 -15.46 10.50
CA VAL A 633 -8.67 -14.15 10.00
C VAL A 633 -9.77 -13.26 9.44
#